data_AF-A0A496UYW1-F1
#
_entry.id   AF-A0A496UYW1-F1
#
_cell.length_a   1.000
_cell.length_b   1.000
_cell.length_c   1.000
_cell.angle_alpha   90.00
_cell.angle_beta   90.00
_cell.angle_gamma   90.00
#
_symmetry.space_group_name_H-M   'P 1'
#
loop_
_entity.id
_entity.type
_entity.pdbx_description
1 polymer ?
#
loop_
_entity_poly.entity_id
_entity_poly.type
_entity_poly.pdbx_seq_one_letter_code
_entity_poly.pdbx_strand_id
1 'polypeptide(L)'
;MKKFSHRVLLIISVALLCQAVNAGPLSIGEAKYGSLEIKKANITIEFPKNWHRRSKDTAWSPQRKGLPLVGFKWINIESDWKEENMLPKKSDFLGPFVIDLGWEQGSLYIVQVKAGKGKNRFEIHTVISRMEANLAYDFYASANSLAQLMAIDVVIQRVMHSGLLHDIKNYVSEYLEDCEDEEFDLDCGINEEEFFDEKGCGCLLVPQKDAVYDN
;
A
#
# COMPACT_ATOMS: atom_id res chain seq x y z
N MET A 1 29.68 -9.30 15.10
CA MET A 1 29.04 -10.17 14.09
C MET A 1 28.33 -11.33 14.80
N LYS A 2 27.01 -11.28 14.96
CA LYS A 2 26.22 -12.35 15.59
C LYS A 2 25.86 -13.40 14.52
N LYS A 3 26.32 -14.63 14.71
CA LYS A 3 26.01 -15.78 13.84
C LYS A 3 24.51 -16.09 13.92
N PHE A 4 23.76 -15.81 12.86
CA PHE A 4 22.37 -16.25 12.71
C PHE A 4 22.35 -17.78 12.51
N SER A 5 21.69 -18.48 13.43
CA SER A 5 21.64 -19.94 13.47
C SER A 5 20.79 -20.49 12.33
N HIS A 6 21.41 -21.26 11.41
CA HIS A 6 20.75 -22.01 10.33
C HIS A 6 19.65 -22.98 10.81
N ARG A 7 19.54 -23.26 12.11
CA ARG A 7 18.49 -24.14 12.66
C ARG A 7 17.11 -23.48 12.73
N VAL A 8 17.00 -22.15 12.70
CA VAL A 8 15.69 -21.46 12.75
C VAL A 8 15.02 -21.45 11.37
N LEU A 9 15.79 -21.38 10.27
CA LEU A 9 15.24 -21.44 8.91
C LEU A 9 14.59 -22.81 8.59
N LEU A 10 15.16 -23.91 9.11
CA LEU A 10 14.69 -25.26 8.79
C LEU A 10 13.37 -25.63 9.48
N ILE A 11 13.07 -25.06 10.65
CA ILE A 11 11.84 -25.35 11.42
C ILE A 11 10.63 -24.65 10.79
N ILE A 12 10.83 -23.47 10.19
CA ILE A 12 9.78 -22.75 9.45
C ILE A 12 9.37 -23.53 8.20
N SER A 13 10.31 -24.16 7.50
CA SER A 13 9.99 -24.97 6.31
C SER A 13 9.12 -26.19 6.61
N VAL A 14 9.30 -26.87 7.75
CA VAL A 14 8.59 -28.14 8.05
C VAL A 14 7.22 -27.92 8.70
N ALA A 15 7.04 -26.89 9.55
CA ALA A 15 5.75 -26.63 10.19
C ALA A 15 4.70 -26.04 9.23
N LEU A 16 5.11 -25.34 8.17
CA LEU A 16 4.23 -24.79 7.15
C LEU A 16 3.73 -25.82 6.13
N LEU A 17 4.41 -26.97 5.97
CA LEU A 17 4.02 -28.01 5.03
C LEU A 17 2.81 -28.85 5.49
N CYS A 18 2.53 -28.93 6.79
CA CYS A 18 1.50 -29.86 7.30
C CYS A 18 0.07 -29.29 7.45
N GLN A 19 -0.17 -28.00 7.20
CA GLN A 19 -1.53 -27.42 7.25
C GLN A 19 -2.18 -27.19 5.88
N ALA A 20 -1.56 -27.67 4.79
CA ALA A 20 -1.99 -27.40 3.42
C ALA A 20 -3.05 -28.39 2.86
N VAL A 21 -3.62 -29.29 3.66
CA VAL A 21 -4.40 -30.43 3.16
C VAL A 21 -5.89 -30.21 3.36
N ASN A 22 -6.57 -29.55 2.42
CA ASN A 22 -8.00 -29.75 2.03
C ASN A 22 -8.66 -28.53 1.36
N ALA A 23 -7.98 -27.41 1.15
CA ALA A 23 -8.49 -26.40 0.24
C ALA A 23 -8.17 -26.86 -1.19
N GLY A 24 -9.17 -27.36 -1.92
CA GLY A 24 -9.02 -27.62 -3.35
C GLY A 24 -8.50 -26.38 -4.08
N PRO A 25 -7.75 -26.54 -5.18
CA PRO A 25 -7.18 -25.42 -5.91
C PRO A 25 -8.30 -24.45 -6.30
N LEU A 26 -8.17 -23.19 -5.89
CA LEU A 26 -9.08 -22.16 -6.33
C LEU A 26 -8.86 -21.98 -7.84
N SER A 27 -9.86 -22.30 -8.64
CA SER A 27 -9.88 -21.91 -10.05
C SER A 27 -10.20 -20.43 -10.12
N ILE A 28 -9.16 -19.61 -10.22
CA ILE A 28 -9.27 -18.16 -10.35
C ILE A 28 -9.10 -17.86 -11.83
N GLY A 29 -10.21 -17.51 -12.49
CA GLY A 29 -10.16 -17.06 -13.88
C GLY A 29 -9.29 -15.81 -14.01
N GLU A 30 -8.78 -15.57 -15.22
CA GLU A 30 -7.94 -14.40 -15.52
C GLU A 30 -8.63 -13.10 -15.07
N ALA A 31 -7.91 -12.27 -14.31
CA ALA A 31 -8.41 -10.99 -13.84
C ALA A 31 -8.41 -9.97 -14.98
N LYS A 32 -9.51 -9.25 -15.12
CA LYS A 32 -9.61 -8.06 -15.98
C LYS A 32 -9.45 -6.84 -15.09
N TYR A 33 -8.77 -5.80 -15.57
CA TYR A 33 -8.45 -4.64 -14.76
C TYR A 33 -9.25 -3.41 -15.17
N GLY A 34 -9.49 -2.53 -14.19
CA GLY A 34 -9.94 -1.16 -14.37
C GLY A 34 -9.17 -0.23 -13.43
N SER A 35 -9.29 1.07 -13.63
CA SER A 35 -8.61 2.09 -12.82
C SER A 35 -9.57 2.74 -11.84
N LEU A 36 -9.11 3.02 -10.63
CA LEU A 36 -9.84 3.69 -9.57
C LEU A 36 -9.03 4.88 -9.06
N GLU A 37 -9.53 6.08 -9.32
CA GLU A 37 -9.02 7.32 -8.73
C GLU A 37 -9.58 7.48 -7.31
N ILE A 38 -8.69 7.66 -6.34
CA ILE A 38 -9.02 7.88 -4.93
C ILE A 38 -8.59 9.31 -4.58
N LYS A 39 -9.44 10.28 -4.90
CA LYS A 39 -9.18 11.71 -4.71
C LYS A 39 -8.66 12.08 -3.32
N LYS A 40 -9.23 11.48 -2.27
CA LYS A 40 -8.81 11.74 -0.88
C LYS A 40 -7.41 11.22 -0.52
N ALA A 41 -6.85 10.36 -1.35
CA ALA A 41 -5.54 9.76 -1.17
C ALA A 41 -4.53 10.22 -2.24
N ASN A 42 -4.96 11.10 -3.17
CA ASN A 42 -4.17 11.59 -4.30
C ASN A 42 -3.46 10.47 -5.07
N ILE A 43 -4.19 9.38 -5.34
CA ILE A 43 -3.65 8.22 -6.06
C ILE A 43 -4.72 7.60 -6.98
N THR A 44 -4.27 7.10 -8.12
CA THR A 44 -5.01 6.14 -8.94
C THR A 44 -4.36 4.76 -8.82
N ILE A 45 -5.19 3.73 -8.70
CA ILE A 45 -4.74 2.33 -8.66
C ILE A 45 -5.53 1.49 -9.67
N GLU A 46 -4.96 0.39 -10.15
CA GLU A 46 -5.70 -0.66 -10.83
C GLU A 46 -6.42 -1.58 -9.82
N PHE A 47 -7.55 -2.14 -10.24
CA PHE A 47 -8.29 -3.15 -9.48
C PHE A 47 -8.86 -4.24 -10.40
N PRO A 48 -9.07 -5.48 -9.90
CA PRO A 48 -9.66 -6.55 -10.69
C PRO A 48 -11.18 -6.32 -10.87
N LYS A 49 -11.58 -5.69 -11.98
CA LYS A 49 -12.99 -5.28 -12.23
C LYS A 49 -13.98 -6.42 -12.40
N ASN A 50 -13.50 -7.63 -12.72
CA ASN A 50 -14.33 -8.83 -12.77
C ASN A 50 -14.46 -9.54 -11.40
N TRP A 51 -13.79 -9.04 -10.36
CA TRP A 51 -13.95 -9.53 -8.99
C TRP A 51 -15.04 -8.77 -8.23
N HIS A 52 -15.57 -9.41 -7.20
CA HIS A 52 -16.58 -8.82 -6.34
C HIS A 52 -15.94 -7.85 -5.34
N ARG A 53 -16.33 -6.57 -5.42
CA ARG A 53 -15.95 -5.58 -4.42
C ARG A 53 -16.62 -5.87 -3.09
N ARG A 54 -15.86 -5.88 -1.99
CA ARG A 54 -16.38 -6.06 -0.62
C ARG A 54 -16.90 -4.73 -0.06
N SER A 55 -18.13 -4.38 -0.43
CA SER A 55 -18.88 -3.23 0.13
C SER A 55 -18.09 -1.91 0.19
N LYS A 56 -18.18 -1.16 1.30
CA LYS A 56 -17.56 0.18 1.50
C LYS A 56 -16.03 0.17 1.41
N ASP A 57 -15.41 -1.01 1.44
CA ASP A 57 -13.96 -1.14 1.38
C ASP A 57 -13.46 -1.06 -0.07
N THR A 58 -12.24 -0.55 -0.23
CA THR A 58 -11.42 -0.69 -1.43
C THR A 58 -10.78 -2.08 -1.44
N ALA A 59 -11.61 -3.12 -1.48
CA ALA A 59 -11.18 -4.52 -1.48
C ALA A 59 -12.02 -5.38 -2.43
N TRP A 60 -11.39 -6.36 -3.08
CA TRP A 60 -11.98 -7.20 -4.11
C TRP A 60 -11.62 -8.67 -3.89
N SER A 61 -12.57 -9.56 -4.17
CA SER A 61 -12.39 -11.01 -4.06
C SER A 61 -13.02 -11.70 -5.28
N PRO A 62 -12.41 -12.80 -5.79
CA PRO A 62 -13.07 -13.62 -6.80
C PRO A 62 -14.34 -14.31 -6.26
N GLN A 63 -14.56 -14.30 -4.93
CA GLN A 63 -15.74 -14.84 -4.28
C GLN A 63 -16.62 -13.72 -3.71
N ARG A 64 -17.95 -13.82 -3.85
CA ARG A 64 -18.90 -12.78 -3.38
C ARG A 64 -18.73 -12.38 -1.90
N LYS A 65 -18.39 -13.35 -1.04
CA LYS A 65 -18.14 -13.14 0.38
C LYS A 65 -17.04 -14.10 0.81
N GLY A 66 -15.77 -13.70 0.66
CA GLY A 66 -14.72 -14.64 1.01
C GLY A 66 -13.30 -14.14 0.84
N LEU A 67 -12.44 -15.14 0.91
CA LEU A 67 -11.00 -15.08 0.69
C LEU A 67 -10.69 -16.01 -0.50
N PRO A 68 -9.62 -15.75 -1.26
CA PRO A 68 -8.66 -14.66 -1.05
C PRO A 68 -9.25 -13.30 -1.46
N LEU A 69 -8.60 -12.22 -1.04
CA LEU A 69 -8.93 -10.87 -1.48
C LEU A 69 -7.66 -10.04 -1.63
N VAL A 70 -7.76 -8.97 -2.44
CA VAL A 70 -6.80 -7.87 -2.51
C VAL A 70 -7.51 -6.59 -2.13
N GLY A 71 -6.79 -5.62 -1.58
CA GLY A 71 -7.36 -4.33 -1.24
C GLY A 71 -6.31 -3.26 -1.06
N PHE A 72 -6.83 -2.06 -0.86
CA PHE A 72 -6.08 -0.83 -0.67
C PHE A 72 -6.69 -0.07 0.50
N LYS A 73 -5.85 0.54 1.34
CA LYS A 73 -6.25 1.49 2.39
C LYS A 73 -5.30 2.66 2.38
N TRP A 74 -5.76 3.76 2.97
CA TRP A 74 -4.91 4.91 3.25
C TRP A 74 -5.33 5.52 4.59
N ILE A 75 -4.39 6.22 5.21
CA ILE A 75 -4.61 7.01 6.42
C ILE A 75 -3.79 8.30 6.33
N ASN A 76 -4.24 9.32 7.05
CA ASN A 76 -3.36 10.44 7.37
C ASN A 76 -2.43 10.02 8.51
N ILE A 77 -1.18 10.45 8.45
CA ILE A 77 -0.15 10.10 9.44
C ILE A 77 0.42 11.35 10.09
N GLU A 78 0.91 11.19 11.31
CA GLU A 78 1.58 12.22 12.11
C GLU A 78 3.09 11.92 12.19
N SER A 79 3.88 12.87 12.68
CA SER A 79 5.35 12.77 12.70
C SER A 79 5.93 11.58 13.48
N ASP A 80 5.22 11.06 14.50
CA ASP A 80 5.64 9.93 15.33
C ASP A 80 5.05 8.58 14.89
N TRP A 81 4.33 8.59 13.76
CA TRP A 81 3.67 7.43 13.22
C TRP A 81 4.68 6.35 12.76
N LYS A 82 4.25 5.09 12.81
CA LYS A 82 5.04 3.93 12.39
C LYS A 82 4.24 3.03 11.46
N GLU A 83 4.90 2.43 10.47
CA GLU A 83 4.28 1.57 9.47
C GLU A 83 3.50 0.40 10.08
N GLU A 84 3.99 -0.18 11.17
CA GLU A 84 3.34 -1.31 11.83
C GLU A 84 1.95 -0.95 12.38
N ASN A 85 1.63 0.34 12.50
CA ASN A 85 0.31 0.82 12.87
C ASN A 85 -0.76 0.50 11.80
N MET A 86 -0.37 0.27 10.53
CA MET A 86 -1.31 -0.19 9.48
C MET A 86 -1.62 -1.68 9.59
N LEU A 87 -0.76 -2.46 10.26
CA LEU A 87 -0.90 -3.91 10.29
C LEU A 87 -2.09 -4.35 11.17
N PRO A 88 -2.73 -5.48 10.85
CA PRO A 88 -3.80 -6.02 11.67
C PRO A 88 -3.36 -6.25 13.12
N LYS A 89 -4.18 -5.79 14.08
CA LYS A 89 -3.95 -6.06 15.51
C LYS A 89 -3.98 -7.57 15.80
N LYS A 90 -3.26 -8.01 16.83
CA LYS A 90 -3.17 -9.43 17.27
C LYS A 90 -2.60 -10.34 16.17
N SER A 91 -1.59 -9.85 15.48
CA SER A 91 -0.87 -10.58 14.46
C SER A 91 0.57 -10.83 14.88
N ASP A 92 1.17 -11.86 14.30
CA ASP A 92 2.62 -12.03 14.24
C ASP A 92 3.04 -11.70 12.80
N PHE A 93 4.17 -11.03 12.58
CA PHE A 93 4.61 -10.64 11.25
C PHE A 93 6.10 -10.85 11.01
N LEU A 94 6.47 -10.95 9.73
CA LEU A 94 7.83 -10.95 9.21
C LEU A 94 8.00 -9.73 8.30
N GLY A 95 9.07 -8.94 8.53
CA GLY A 95 9.34 -7.69 7.82
C GLY A 95 9.84 -6.58 8.78
N PRO A 96 10.00 -5.34 8.29
CA PRO A 96 9.79 -4.92 6.90
C PRO A 96 10.86 -5.46 5.95
N PHE A 97 10.46 -5.79 4.72
CA PHE A 97 11.36 -5.95 3.59
C PHE A 97 11.14 -4.77 2.63
N VAL A 98 12.21 -4.05 2.29
CA VAL A 98 12.11 -2.93 1.34
C VAL A 98 11.78 -3.49 -0.05
N ILE A 99 10.79 -2.89 -0.71
CA ILE A 99 10.40 -3.20 -2.08
C ILE A 99 10.27 -1.90 -2.89
N ASP A 100 10.76 -1.94 -4.12
CA ASP A 100 10.55 -0.89 -5.11
C ASP A 100 9.32 -1.27 -5.97
N LEU A 101 8.34 -0.38 -6.04
CA LEU A 101 7.10 -0.57 -6.80
C LEU A 101 7.15 0.06 -8.20
N GLY A 102 8.26 0.71 -8.56
CA GLY A 102 8.45 1.48 -9.79
C GLY A 102 7.80 2.87 -9.77
N TRP A 103 6.95 3.15 -8.78
CA TRP A 103 6.33 4.46 -8.55
C TRP A 103 6.61 5.01 -7.15
N GLU A 104 6.96 4.15 -6.19
CA GLU A 104 7.37 4.48 -4.83
C GLU A 104 8.14 3.32 -4.19
N GLN A 105 8.86 3.60 -3.10
CA GLN A 105 9.39 2.57 -2.22
C GLN A 105 8.38 2.22 -1.12
N GLY A 106 8.32 0.95 -0.77
CA GLY A 106 7.44 0.46 0.29
C GLY A 106 8.10 -0.58 1.18
N SER A 107 7.41 -0.87 2.27
CA SER A 107 7.77 -1.88 3.25
C SER A 107 6.79 -3.04 3.17
N LEU A 108 7.29 -4.20 2.75
CA LEU A 108 6.56 -5.44 2.64
C LEU A 108 6.56 -6.22 3.96
N TYR A 109 5.37 -6.64 4.39
CA TYR A 109 5.13 -7.44 5.58
C TYR A 109 4.35 -8.70 5.23
N ILE A 110 4.79 -9.84 5.77
CA ILE A 110 4.04 -11.10 5.73
C ILE A 110 3.45 -11.33 7.12
N VAL A 111 2.13 -11.34 7.22
CA VAL A 111 1.40 -11.26 8.48
C VAL A 111 0.56 -12.51 8.70
N GLN A 112 0.62 -13.08 9.90
CA GLN A 112 -0.27 -14.13 10.37
C GLN A 112 -1.23 -13.56 11.42
N VAL A 113 -2.51 -13.48 11.07
CA VAL A 113 -3.57 -12.95 11.93
C VAL A 113 -4.29 -14.09 12.65
N LYS A 114 -4.39 -13.98 13.98
CA LYS A 114 -5.10 -14.95 14.82
C LYS A 114 -6.61 -14.64 14.83
N ALA A 115 -7.39 -15.31 13.98
CA ALA A 115 -8.82 -15.04 13.79
C ALA A 115 -9.75 -15.74 14.81
N GLY A 116 -9.20 -16.30 15.89
CA GLY A 116 -9.94 -17.03 16.93
C GLY A 116 -10.35 -18.45 16.50
N LYS A 117 -10.70 -19.31 17.48
CA LYS A 117 -11.08 -20.73 17.27
C LYS A 117 -10.07 -21.53 16.41
N GLY A 118 -8.77 -21.26 16.56
CA GLY A 118 -7.72 -21.95 15.81
C GLY A 118 -7.67 -21.63 14.31
N LYS A 119 -8.45 -20.65 13.83
CA LYS A 119 -8.37 -20.20 12.43
C LYS A 119 -7.31 -19.11 12.32
N ASN A 120 -6.32 -19.37 11.48
CA ASN A 120 -5.33 -18.38 11.09
C ASN A 120 -5.71 -17.80 9.73
N ARG A 121 -5.39 -16.53 9.54
CA ARG A 121 -5.47 -15.84 8.25
C ARG A 121 -4.08 -15.33 7.92
N PHE A 122 -3.68 -15.45 6.67
CA PHE A 122 -2.41 -14.95 6.18
C PHE A 122 -2.68 -13.69 5.37
N GLU A 123 -1.86 -12.67 5.60
CA GLU A 123 -1.93 -11.40 4.91
C GLU A 123 -0.55 -11.00 4.39
N ILE A 124 -0.53 -10.29 3.27
CA ILE A 124 0.62 -9.56 2.77
C ILE A 124 0.21 -8.09 2.81
N HIS A 125 1.08 -7.23 3.35
CA HIS A 125 0.88 -5.79 3.37
C HIS A 125 2.10 -5.11 2.77
N THR A 126 1.88 -4.17 1.87
CA THR A 126 2.90 -3.26 1.37
C THR A 126 2.51 -1.88 1.80
N VAL A 127 3.22 -1.37 2.79
CA VAL A 127 3.00 -0.05 3.39
C VAL A 127 3.91 0.95 2.69
N ILE A 128 3.36 2.05 2.20
CA ILE A 128 4.10 3.16 1.60
C ILE A 128 3.82 4.40 2.44
N SER A 129 4.86 4.98 3.04
CA SER A 129 4.77 6.20 3.83
C SER A 129 5.19 7.41 3.01
N ARG A 130 4.33 8.43 2.96
CA ARG A 130 4.59 9.74 2.36
C ARG A 130 4.49 10.81 3.44
N MET A 131 5.57 10.97 4.18
CA MET A 131 5.64 11.90 5.32
C MET A 131 5.38 13.34 4.88
N GLU A 132 5.88 13.71 3.71
CA GLU A 132 5.70 15.02 3.08
C GLU A 132 4.24 15.30 2.71
N ALA A 133 3.47 14.25 2.38
CA ALA A 133 2.03 14.35 2.11
C ALA A 133 1.15 14.09 3.34
N ASN A 134 1.74 13.81 4.52
CA ASN A 134 1.05 13.29 5.70
C ASN A 134 0.13 12.09 5.38
N LEU A 135 0.53 11.21 4.46
CA LEU A 135 -0.26 10.05 4.03
C LEU A 135 0.53 8.75 4.17
N ALA A 136 -0.17 7.67 4.49
CA ALA A 136 0.33 6.31 4.30
C ALA A 136 -0.68 5.48 3.52
N TYR A 137 -0.17 4.60 2.66
CA TYR A 137 -0.92 3.65 1.87
C TYR A 137 -0.63 2.22 2.30
N ASP A 138 -1.63 1.34 2.24
CA ASP A 138 -1.49 -0.09 2.48
C ASP A 138 -2.17 -0.87 1.35
N PHE A 139 -1.34 -1.45 0.48
CA PHE A 139 -1.79 -2.49 -0.46
C PHE A 139 -1.72 -3.81 0.27
N TYR A 140 -2.87 -4.47 0.44
CA TYR A 140 -2.94 -5.69 1.19
C TYR A 140 -3.64 -6.82 0.45
N ALA A 141 -3.21 -8.04 0.73
CA ALA A 141 -3.87 -9.26 0.29
C ALA A 141 -4.14 -10.14 1.50
N SER A 142 -5.23 -10.89 1.47
CA SER A 142 -5.61 -11.76 2.59
C SER A 142 -6.13 -13.10 2.09
N ALA A 143 -5.75 -14.19 2.75
CA ALA A 143 -6.28 -15.51 2.48
C ALA A 143 -6.25 -16.46 3.69
N ASN A 144 -6.91 -17.63 3.59
CA ASN A 144 -6.89 -18.62 4.68
C ASN A 144 -5.59 -19.44 4.72
N SER A 145 -4.78 -19.37 3.66
CA SER A 145 -3.51 -20.08 3.57
C SER A 145 -2.56 -19.35 2.61
N LEU A 146 -1.26 -19.59 2.74
CA LEU A 146 -0.27 -19.08 1.79
C LEU A 146 -0.53 -19.57 0.36
N ALA A 147 -0.97 -20.83 0.19
CA ALA A 147 -1.30 -21.37 -1.12
C ALA A 147 -2.41 -20.56 -1.82
N GLN A 148 -3.40 -20.05 -1.07
CA GLN A 148 -4.42 -19.16 -1.64
C GLN A 148 -3.88 -17.78 -2.00
N LEU A 149 -2.90 -17.24 -1.25
CA LEU A 149 -2.21 -16.00 -1.63
C LEU A 149 -1.39 -16.20 -2.91
N MET A 150 -0.63 -17.29 -3.01
CA MET A 150 0.13 -17.63 -4.21
C MET A 150 -0.76 -17.79 -5.44
N ALA A 151 -1.97 -18.34 -5.26
CA ALA A 151 -2.94 -18.47 -6.35
C ALA A 151 -3.43 -17.13 -6.93
N ILE A 152 -3.26 -16.02 -6.20
CA ILE A 152 -3.59 -14.66 -6.66
C ILE A 152 -2.37 -13.75 -6.78
N ASP A 153 -1.14 -14.27 -6.71
CA ASP A 153 0.08 -13.46 -6.68
C ASP A 153 0.17 -12.48 -7.85
N VAL A 154 -0.15 -12.93 -9.07
CA VAL A 154 -0.18 -12.05 -10.26
C VAL A 154 -1.13 -10.86 -10.07
N VAL A 155 -2.27 -11.05 -9.39
CA VAL A 155 -3.22 -9.97 -9.09
C VAL A 155 -2.68 -9.07 -7.98
N ILE A 156 -2.05 -9.63 -6.95
CA ILE A 156 -1.40 -8.88 -5.87
C ILE A 156 -0.32 -7.95 -6.44
N GLN A 157 0.62 -8.52 -7.19
CA GLN A 157 1.74 -7.78 -7.79
C GLN A 157 1.21 -6.67 -8.70
N ARG A 158 0.24 -6.97 -9.57
CA ARG A 158 -0.29 -5.98 -10.50
C ARG A 158 -0.98 -4.81 -9.79
N VAL A 159 -1.84 -5.08 -8.81
CA VAL A 159 -2.52 -4.01 -8.05
C VAL A 159 -1.51 -3.15 -7.30
N MET A 160 -0.50 -3.76 -6.67
CA MET A 160 0.53 -3.07 -5.91
C MET A 160 1.44 -2.16 -6.77
N HIS A 161 1.81 -2.60 -7.97
CA HIS A 161 2.67 -1.83 -8.90
C HIS A 161 1.89 -0.84 -9.78
N SER A 162 0.57 -0.73 -9.59
CA SER A 162 -0.28 0.12 -10.45
C SER A 162 -0.48 1.55 -9.94
N GLY A 163 0.18 1.91 -8.84
CA GLY A 163 0.03 3.23 -8.23
C GLY A 163 0.46 4.34 -9.18
N LEU A 164 -0.38 5.36 -9.29
CA LEU A 164 -0.07 6.62 -9.96
C LEU A 164 -0.47 7.74 -9.01
N LEU A 165 0.53 8.44 -8.47
CA LEU A 165 0.33 9.59 -7.60
C LEU A 165 -0.12 10.80 -8.40
N HIS A 166 -1.01 11.59 -7.81
CA HIS A 166 -1.42 12.89 -8.33
C HIS A 166 -0.75 14.00 -7.53
N ASP A 167 -0.55 15.15 -8.17
CA ASP A 167 0.01 16.33 -7.53
C ASP A 167 -0.91 16.82 -6.40
N ILE A 168 -0.30 17.29 -5.31
CA ILE A 168 -1.02 17.85 -4.17
C ILE A 168 -0.74 19.36 -4.11
N LYS A 169 -1.80 20.17 -4.19
CA LYS A 169 -1.71 21.62 -4.03
C LYS A 169 -1.91 22.01 -2.57
N ASN A 170 -0.87 22.56 -1.96
CA ASN A 170 -0.91 23.17 -0.64
C ASN A 170 -0.92 24.69 -0.80
N TYR A 171 -2.11 25.31 -0.68
CA TYR A 171 -2.22 26.77 -0.75
C TYR A 171 -1.60 27.41 0.50
N VAL A 172 -0.72 28.37 0.28
CA VAL A 172 -0.14 29.22 1.33
C VAL A 172 -1.01 30.47 1.50
N SER A 173 -1.47 31.06 0.39
CA SER A 173 -2.54 32.06 0.40
C SER A 173 -3.60 31.75 -0.66
N GLU A 174 -4.86 31.99 -0.28
CA GLU A 174 -6.03 31.96 -1.19
C GLU A 174 -6.40 33.38 -1.68
N TYR A 175 -5.64 34.41 -1.28
CA TYR A 175 -5.83 35.80 -1.70
C TYR A 175 -4.84 36.13 -2.81
N LEU A 176 -5.35 36.52 -3.98
CA LEU A 176 -4.51 36.82 -5.15
C LEU A 176 -3.60 38.03 -4.90
N GLU A 177 -4.04 38.98 -4.08
CA GLU A 177 -3.25 40.17 -3.75
C GLU A 177 -1.95 39.81 -3.00
N ASP A 178 -2.00 38.80 -2.13
CA ASP A 178 -0.81 38.32 -1.40
C ASP A 178 0.19 37.67 -2.36
N CYS A 179 -0.31 37.02 -3.42
CA CYS A 179 0.51 36.28 -4.39
C CYS A 179 1.17 37.17 -5.46
N GLU A 180 0.74 38.42 -5.59
CA GLU A 180 1.30 39.40 -6.53
C GLU A 180 2.34 40.33 -5.87
N ASP A 181 2.49 40.27 -4.54
CA ASP A 181 3.45 41.09 -3.81
C ASP A 181 4.89 40.60 -4.10
N GLU A 182 5.75 41.51 -4.58
CA GLU A 182 7.16 41.21 -4.87
C GLU A 182 7.95 40.80 -3.61
N GLU A 183 7.43 41.07 -2.41
CA GLU A 183 8.01 40.65 -1.14
C GLU A 183 7.48 39.28 -0.64
N PHE A 184 6.45 38.71 -1.28
CA PHE A 184 5.85 37.45 -0.87
C PHE A 184 6.64 36.26 -1.45
N ASP A 185 7.53 35.70 -0.64
CA ASP A 185 8.35 34.53 -0.98
C ASP A 185 7.71 33.24 -0.45
N LEU A 186 7.57 32.24 -1.33
CA LEU A 186 7.00 30.94 -0.98
C LEU A 186 8.12 30.00 -0.51
N ASP A 187 8.20 29.76 0.81
CA ASP A 187 9.15 28.79 1.39
C ASP A 187 8.64 27.35 1.19
N CYS A 188 8.78 26.85 -0.05
CA CYS A 188 8.41 25.48 -0.41
C CYS A 188 9.49 24.45 -0.06
N GLY A 189 9.07 23.24 0.29
CA GLY A 189 9.99 22.15 0.64
C GLY A 189 10.80 21.60 -0.54
N ILE A 190 11.79 20.74 -0.25
CA ILE A 190 12.74 20.16 -1.23
C ILE A 190 12.05 19.39 -2.38
N ASN A 191 10.84 18.88 -2.17
CA ASN A 191 10.06 18.13 -3.17
C ASN A 191 8.82 18.89 -3.65
N GLU A 192 8.76 20.20 -3.40
CA GLU A 192 7.63 21.03 -3.75
C GLU A 192 8.05 22.09 -4.76
N GLU A 193 7.15 22.40 -5.70
CA GLU A 193 7.31 23.49 -6.67
C GLU A 193 6.33 24.60 -6.35
N GLU A 194 6.74 25.87 -6.48
CA GLU A 194 5.81 26.98 -6.36
C GLU A 194 4.75 26.91 -7.47
N PHE A 195 3.50 27.21 -7.12
CA PHE A 195 2.44 27.39 -8.10
C PHE A 195 1.63 28.65 -7.81
N PHE A 196 1.11 29.23 -8.90
CA PHE A 196 0.23 30.38 -8.90
C PHE A 196 -0.94 30.06 -9.82
N ASP A 197 -2.17 30.14 -9.33
CA ASP A 197 -3.38 29.93 -10.12
C ASP A 197 -4.51 30.90 -9.74
N GLU A 198 -5.67 30.76 -10.40
CA GLU A 198 -6.82 31.65 -10.20
C GLU A 198 -7.40 31.63 -8.77
N LYS A 199 -6.95 30.72 -7.90
CA LYS A 199 -7.39 30.60 -6.51
C LYS A 199 -6.35 31.07 -5.50
N GLY A 200 -5.14 31.40 -5.93
CA GLY A 200 -4.05 31.81 -5.05
C GLY A 200 -2.71 31.17 -5.42
N CYS A 201 -1.84 31.03 -4.43
CA CYS A 201 -0.49 30.54 -4.60
C CYS A 201 -0.07 29.65 -3.44
N GLY A 202 0.91 28.79 -3.69
CA GLY A 202 1.45 27.90 -2.68
C GLY A 202 2.41 26.88 -3.24
N CYS A 203 2.52 25.74 -2.55
CA CYS A 203 3.48 24.70 -2.86
C CYS A 203 2.78 23.48 -3.45
N LEU A 204 3.24 23.04 -4.63
CA LEU A 204 2.80 21.88 -5.37
C LEU A 204 3.72 20.72 -5.03
N LEU A 205 3.23 19.77 -4.25
CA LEU A 205 3.94 18.52 -4.02
C LEU A 205 3.78 17.63 -5.25
N VAL A 206 4.82 17.61 -6.08
CA VAL A 206 4.90 16.77 -7.27
C VAL A 206 5.34 15.35 -6.88
N PRO A 207 4.77 14.29 -7.46
CA PRO A 207 5.31 12.94 -7.32
C PRO A 207 6.79 12.93 -7.73
N GLN A 208 7.64 12.26 -6.97
CA GLN A 208 9.06 12.15 -7.31
C GLN A 208 9.19 11.47 -8.68
N LYS A 209 9.51 12.25 -9.71
CA LYS A 209 9.86 11.73 -11.03
C LYS A 209 11.30 11.28 -10.95
N ASP A 210 11.49 9.97 -10.82
CA ASP A 210 12.79 9.30 -10.91
C ASP A 210 13.84 9.93 -9.97
N ALA A 211 13.73 9.66 -8.67
CA ALA A 211 14.92 9.68 -7.83
C ALA A 211 15.89 8.64 -8.43
N VAL A 212 16.82 9.10 -9.26
CA VAL A 212 17.98 8.31 -9.68
C VAL A 212 18.76 8.04 -8.41
N TYR A 213 18.46 6.92 -7.75
CA TYR A 213 19.28 6.39 -6.68
C TYR A 213 20.58 5.95 -7.35
N ASP A 214 21.58 6.82 -7.37
CA ASP A 214 22.97 6.45 -7.64
C ASP A 214 23.39 5.45 -6.56
N ASN A 215 23.23 4.15 -6.87
CA ASN A 215 23.69 3.03 -6.06
C ASN A 215 25.20 2.81 -6.21
#